data_AF-A0A1S9CD84-F1
#
_entry.id   AF-A0A1S9CD84-F1
#
_cell.length_a   1.000
_cell.length_b   1.000
_cell.length_c   1.000
_cell.angle_alpha   90.00
_cell.angle_beta   90.00
_cell.angle_gamma   90.00
#
_symmetry.space_group_name_H-M   'P 1'
#
loop_
_entity.id
_entity.type
_entity.pdbx_description
1 polymer ?
#
loop_
_entity_poly.entity_id
_entity_poly.type
_entity_poly.pdbx_seq_one_letter_code
_entity_poly.pdbx_strand_id
1 'polypeptide(L)'
;MEIKDIYENFIKRSKESLTIKKNIVNISQKTPFEVMFLKDYKIYNELQQMAISCIDPQISKEVTKQARVRKTLVHSDYNYHSVTKIGDEYYILGIDNCTYNLQILDLSNILTKIMQKNKWDITLLETLINIYEEIRPIQPQERAILKSVLIFPGKYSGICNKFLQSKRRNNYTMFEVKWTNMLEYQEEQIKAAKYILNEL
;
A
#
# COMPACT_ATOMS: atom_id res chain seq x y z
N MET A 1 7.78 19.82 4.49
CA MET A 1 7.18 18.49 4.26
C MET A 1 7.61 18.01 2.88
N GLU A 2 8.28 16.87 2.80
CA GLU A 2 8.77 16.31 1.53
C GLU A 2 7.72 15.33 0.99
N ILE A 3 7.11 15.67 -0.14
CA ILE A 3 6.27 14.72 -0.88
C ILE A 3 7.21 13.68 -1.47
N LYS A 4 7.10 12.44 -1.01
CA LYS A 4 7.96 11.34 -1.48
C LYS A 4 7.49 10.89 -2.84
N ASP A 5 8.43 10.77 -3.76
CA ASP A 5 8.19 10.10 -5.03
C ASP A 5 7.81 8.63 -4.80
N ILE A 6 6.67 8.21 -5.36
CA ILE A 6 6.07 6.90 -5.08
C ILE A 6 6.94 5.80 -5.68
N TYR A 7 7.41 5.99 -6.92
CA TYR A 7 8.27 5.03 -7.61
C TYR A 7 9.58 4.81 -6.85
N GLU A 8 10.29 5.86 -6.48
CA GLU A 8 11.55 5.78 -5.73
C GLU A 8 11.35 5.12 -4.35
N ASN A 9 10.27 5.46 -3.65
CA ASN A 9 9.92 4.82 -2.39
C ASN A 9 9.65 3.32 -2.58
N PHE A 10 8.91 2.90 -3.60
CA PHE A 10 8.62 1.48 -3.86
C PHE A 10 9.87 0.69 -4.24
N ILE A 11 10.77 1.27 -5.05
CA ILE A 11 12.09 0.68 -5.35
C ILE A 11 12.89 0.48 -4.05
N LYS A 12 12.94 1.49 -3.18
CA LYS A 12 13.61 1.39 -1.88
C LYS A 12 13.02 0.25 -1.04
N ARG A 13 11.69 0.20 -0.91
CA ARG A 13 10.98 -0.83 -0.13
C ARG A 13 11.14 -2.24 -0.69
N SER A 14 11.26 -2.39 -2.01
CA SER A 14 11.57 -3.68 -2.64
C SER A 14 13.01 -4.13 -2.33
N LYS A 15 13.99 -3.21 -2.36
CA LYS A 15 15.37 -3.51 -1.96
C LYS A 15 15.46 -3.94 -0.48
N GLU A 16 14.73 -3.29 0.42
CA GLU A 16 14.67 -3.65 1.84
C GLU A 16 14.24 -5.12 2.05
N SER A 17 13.23 -5.60 1.30
CA SER A 17 12.77 -6.98 1.42
C SER A 17 13.83 -7.99 0.95
N LEU A 18 14.55 -7.69 -0.13
CA LEU A 18 15.65 -8.51 -0.63
C LEU A 18 16.85 -8.53 0.34
N THR A 19 17.12 -7.41 1.02
CA THR A 19 18.15 -7.35 2.07
C THR A 19 17.83 -8.31 3.21
N ILE A 20 16.57 -8.40 3.65
CA ILE A 20 16.16 -9.38 4.68
C ILE A 20 16.47 -10.79 4.22
N LYS A 21 16.05 -11.17 3.00
CA LYS A 21 16.32 -12.50 2.43
C LYS A 21 17.82 -12.81 2.46
N LYS A 22 18.67 -11.88 2.03
CA LYS A 22 20.13 -12.05 2.03
C LYS A 22 20.67 -12.28 3.44
N ASN A 23 20.16 -11.53 4.42
CA ASN A 23 20.63 -11.61 5.80
C ASN A 23 20.24 -12.93 6.48
N ILE A 24 19.06 -13.48 6.18
CA ILE A 24 18.52 -14.62 6.94
C ILE A 24 18.69 -15.99 6.26
N VAL A 25 18.98 -16.06 4.95
CA VAL A 25 19.03 -17.33 4.22
C VAL A 25 20.07 -18.31 4.80
N ASN A 26 21.27 -17.83 5.12
CA ASN A 26 22.40 -18.64 5.57
C ASN A 26 22.45 -18.84 7.10
N ILE A 27 21.45 -18.35 7.83
CA ILE A 27 21.37 -18.51 9.28
C ILE A 27 20.95 -19.94 9.61
N SER A 28 21.71 -20.65 10.45
CA SER A 28 21.39 -22.03 10.85
C SER A 28 20.12 -22.13 11.69
N GLN A 29 20.03 -21.37 12.79
CA GLN A 29 18.84 -21.31 13.65
C GLN A 29 17.97 -20.12 13.27
N LYS A 30 16.87 -20.41 12.57
CA LYS A 30 15.89 -19.41 12.13
C LYS A 30 14.75 -19.29 13.14
N THR A 31 14.25 -18.07 13.33
CA THR A 31 13.01 -17.84 14.08
C THR A 31 11.79 -18.32 13.25
N PRO A 32 10.61 -18.54 13.88
CA PRO A 32 9.41 -18.92 13.13
C PRO A 32 9.05 -17.87 12.06
N PHE A 33 9.14 -16.58 12.39
CA PHE A 33 8.99 -15.49 11.42
C PHE A 33 9.97 -15.60 10.24
N GLU A 34 11.26 -15.86 10.49
CA GLU A 34 12.27 -15.98 9.42
C GLU A 34 11.95 -17.16 8.47
N VAL A 35 11.39 -18.25 9.00
CA VAL A 35 10.91 -19.39 8.20
C VAL A 35 9.70 -18.98 7.35
N MET A 36 8.69 -18.33 7.94
CA MET A 36 7.52 -17.83 7.21
C MET A 36 7.92 -16.85 6.10
N PHE A 37 8.82 -15.90 6.41
CA PHE A 37 9.33 -14.96 5.42
C PHE A 37 9.97 -15.67 4.23
N LEU A 38 10.89 -16.62 4.47
CA LEU A 38 11.57 -17.32 3.38
C LEU A 38 10.64 -18.20 2.53
N LYS A 39 9.52 -18.65 3.11
CA LYS A 39 8.48 -19.37 2.38
C LYS A 39 7.74 -18.46 1.39
N ASP A 40 7.29 -17.29 1.83
CA ASP A 40 6.32 -16.49 1.07
C ASP A 40 6.93 -15.26 0.35
N TYR A 41 8.18 -14.88 0.63
CA TYR A 41 8.75 -13.60 0.12
C TYR A 41 8.70 -13.44 -1.41
N LYS A 42 8.74 -14.54 -2.16
CA LYS A 42 8.70 -14.49 -3.64
C LYS A 42 7.38 -13.92 -4.14
N ILE A 43 6.27 -14.36 -3.55
CA ILE A 43 4.91 -13.89 -3.88
C ILE A 43 4.83 -12.38 -3.68
N TYR A 44 5.30 -11.89 -2.53
CA TYR A 44 5.25 -10.46 -2.24
C TYR A 44 6.25 -9.65 -3.06
N ASN A 45 7.40 -10.22 -3.43
CA ASN A 45 8.32 -9.57 -4.35
C ASN A 45 7.69 -9.43 -5.75
N GLU A 46 6.96 -10.44 -6.23
CA GLU A 46 6.20 -10.34 -7.49
C GLU A 46 5.17 -9.22 -7.44
N LEU A 47 4.39 -9.11 -6.35
CA LEU A 47 3.47 -7.97 -6.15
C LEU A 47 4.21 -6.62 -6.13
N GLN A 48 5.38 -6.54 -5.49
CA GLN A 48 6.21 -5.32 -5.53
C GLN A 48 6.64 -4.98 -6.96
N GLN A 49 7.08 -5.95 -7.76
CA GLN A 49 7.48 -5.71 -9.16
C GLN A 49 6.28 -5.32 -10.04
N MET A 50 5.14 -5.99 -9.88
CA MET A 50 3.90 -5.61 -10.57
C MET A 50 3.52 -4.16 -10.28
N ALA A 51 3.49 -3.77 -9.01
CA ALA A 51 3.20 -2.39 -8.61
C ALA A 51 4.19 -1.39 -9.22
N ILE A 52 5.49 -1.69 -9.19
CA ILE A 52 6.53 -0.82 -9.77
C ILE A 52 6.34 -0.68 -11.28
N SER A 53 5.97 -1.74 -11.99
CA SER A 53 5.74 -1.71 -13.43
C SER A 53 4.54 -0.85 -13.86
N CYS A 54 3.60 -0.56 -12.97
CA CYS A 54 2.46 0.31 -13.25
C CYS A 54 2.83 1.80 -13.37
N ILE A 55 3.99 2.22 -12.86
CA ILE A 55 4.37 3.64 -12.80
C ILE A 55 5.58 3.90 -13.68
N ASP A 56 5.43 4.79 -14.63
CA ASP A 56 6.56 5.41 -15.31
C ASP A 56 7.30 6.36 -14.34
N PRO A 57 8.63 6.23 -14.17
CA PRO A 57 9.40 7.05 -13.24
C PRO A 57 9.32 8.56 -13.51
N GLN A 58 9.21 8.98 -14.77
CA GLN A 58 9.07 10.39 -15.13
C GLN A 58 7.67 10.90 -14.80
N ILE A 59 6.63 10.09 -15.06
CA ILE A 59 5.26 10.42 -14.66
C ILE A 59 5.19 10.60 -13.15
N SER A 60 5.76 9.67 -12.35
CA SER A 60 5.82 9.76 -10.88
C SER A 60 6.45 11.06 -10.38
N LYS A 61 7.56 11.47 -11.01
CA LYS A 61 8.24 12.72 -10.65
C LYS A 61 7.40 13.94 -11.00
N GLU A 62 6.76 13.95 -12.15
CA GLU A 62 5.94 15.06 -12.60
C GLU A 62 4.69 15.24 -11.73
N VAL A 63 3.94 14.19 -11.44
CA VAL A 63 2.76 14.26 -10.55
C VAL A 63 3.15 14.68 -9.12
N THR A 64 4.29 14.21 -8.62
CA THR A 64 4.84 14.63 -7.33
C THR A 64 5.18 16.12 -7.32
N LYS A 65 5.82 16.61 -8.39
CA LYS A 65 6.13 18.03 -8.57
C LYS A 65 4.86 18.88 -8.69
N GLN A 66 3.87 18.43 -9.45
CA GLN A 66 2.60 19.14 -9.61
C GLN A 66 1.84 19.26 -8.29
N ALA A 67 1.75 18.18 -7.51
CA ALA A 67 1.14 18.22 -6.18
C ALA A 67 1.84 19.24 -5.26
N ARG A 68 3.18 19.33 -5.36
CA ARG A 68 3.97 20.32 -4.61
C ARG A 68 3.69 21.76 -5.03
N VAL A 69 3.61 22.02 -6.34
CA VAL A 69 3.36 23.36 -6.89
C VAL A 69 1.93 23.81 -6.62
N ARG A 70 0.96 22.93 -6.87
CA ARG A 70 -0.47 23.20 -6.69
C ARG A 70 -0.90 23.17 -5.22
N LYS A 71 -0.04 22.66 -4.32
CA LYS A 71 -0.34 22.49 -2.89
C LYS A 71 -1.65 21.74 -2.66
N THR A 72 -1.84 20.65 -3.39
CA THR A 72 -3.03 19.79 -3.26
C THR A 72 -3.09 19.18 -1.86
N LEU A 73 -4.25 19.27 -1.21
CA LEU A 73 -4.43 18.78 0.16
C LEU A 73 -4.88 17.32 0.17
N VAL A 74 -4.32 16.56 1.10
CA VAL A 74 -4.77 15.22 1.49
C VAL A 74 -5.00 15.17 2.99
N HIS A 75 -5.90 14.31 3.42
CA HIS A 75 -6.15 14.01 4.82
C HIS A 75 -5.03 13.19 5.46
N SER A 76 -4.35 12.32 4.69
CA SER A 76 -3.26 11.41 5.15
C SER A 76 -3.68 10.25 6.06
N ASP A 77 -4.87 10.32 6.67
CA ASP A 77 -5.44 9.22 7.44
C ASP A 77 -6.96 9.13 7.23
N TYR A 78 -7.41 9.29 6.00
CA TYR A 78 -8.82 9.13 5.67
C TYR A 78 -9.24 7.66 5.84
N ASN A 79 -10.03 7.36 6.87
CA ASN A 79 -10.51 6.03 7.19
C ASN A 79 -11.89 6.10 7.85
N TYR A 80 -12.47 4.95 8.22
CA TYR A 80 -13.84 4.89 8.75
C TYR A 80 -14.02 5.58 10.12
N HIS A 81 -12.94 5.85 10.87
CA HIS A 81 -12.98 6.68 12.08
C HIS A 81 -12.90 8.18 11.77
N SER A 82 -12.43 8.54 10.58
CA SER A 82 -12.25 9.93 10.14
C SER A 82 -13.52 10.51 9.53
N VAL A 83 -14.58 9.73 9.40
CA VAL A 83 -15.87 10.14 8.87
C VAL A 83 -16.96 9.82 9.88
N THR A 84 -17.79 10.79 10.22
CA THR A 84 -18.98 10.60 11.05
C THR A 84 -20.21 11.15 10.34
N LYS A 85 -21.38 10.54 10.59
CA LYS A 85 -22.66 11.01 10.07
C LYS A 85 -23.46 11.67 11.20
N ILE A 86 -23.89 12.90 10.99
CA ILE A 86 -24.76 13.65 11.93
C ILE A 86 -25.99 14.11 11.14
N GLY A 87 -27.17 13.60 11.49
CA GLY A 87 -28.35 13.76 10.65
C GLY A 87 -28.14 13.11 9.29
N ASP A 88 -28.30 13.87 8.21
CA ASP A 88 -28.04 13.42 6.83
C ASP A 88 -26.69 13.89 6.27
N GLU A 89 -25.89 14.59 7.07
CA GLU A 89 -24.59 15.13 6.64
C GLU A 89 -23.42 14.28 7.12
N TYR A 90 -22.36 14.28 6.33
CA TYR A 90 -21.09 13.63 6.66
C TYR A 90 -20.05 14.67 7.04
N TYR A 91 -19.36 14.41 8.15
CA TYR A 91 -18.31 15.26 8.71
C TYR A 91 -16.99 14.51 8.68
N ILE A 92 -15.93 15.22 8.29
CA ILE A 92 -14.57 14.71 8.27
C ILE A 92 -13.85 15.20 9.54
N LEU A 93 -13.32 14.27 10.32
CA LEU A 93 -12.60 14.51 11.57
C LEU A 93 -11.08 14.40 11.38
N GLY A 94 -10.28 15.03 12.23
CA GLY A 94 -8.82 14.86 12.21
C GLY A 94 -8.11 15.62 11.09
N ILE A 95 -8.66 16.76 10.68
CA ILE A 95 -8.14 17.67 9.65
C ILE A 95 -6.73 18.22 9.96
N ASP A 96 -6.30 18.13 11.21
CA ASP A 96 -4.98 18.45 11.72
C ASP A 96 -3.88 17.52 11.18
N ASN A 97 -4.25 16.34 10.65
CA ASN A 97 -3.33 15.45 9.93
C ASN A 97 -3.19 15.79 8.43
N CYS A 98 -3.95 16.77 7.94
CA CYS A 98 -3.91 17.13 6.53
C CYS A 98 -2.54 17.70 6.13
N THR A 99 -2.13 17.39 4.91
CA THR A 99 -0.86 17.86 4.35
C THR A 99 -0.96 18.03 2.84
N TYR A 100 0.05 18.67 2.24
CA TYR A 100 0.25 18.66 0.81
C TYR A 100 0.76 17.30 0.32
N ASN A 101 0.00 16.68 -0.58
CA ASN A 101 0.35 15.43 -1.26
C ASN A 101 -0.59 15.18 -2.46
N LEU A 102 -0.43 14.05 -3.15
CA LEU A 102 -1.31 13.65 -4.24
C LEU A 102 -2.67 13.16 -3.69
N GLN A 103 -3.77 13.77 -4.12
CA GLN A 103 -5.13 13.45 -3.66
C GLN A 103 -5.52 11.98 -3.83
N ILE A 104 -5.03 11.36 -4.91
CA ILE A 104 -5.29 9.94 -5.19
C ILE A 104 -4.83 9.01 -4.05
N LEU A 105 -3.87 9.44 -3.22
CA LEU A 105 -3.37 8.63 -2.11
C LEU A 105 -4.40 8.43 -0.99
N ASP A 106 -5.29 9.40 -0.74
CA ASP A 106 -6.38 9.19 0.23
C ASP A 106 -7.35 8.10 -0.26
N LEU A 107 -7.70 8.14 -1.55
CA LEU A 107 -8.51 7.10 -2.18
C LEU A 107 -7.82 5.74 -2.10
N SER A 108 -6.55 5.64 -2.51
CA SER A 108 -5.79 4.38 -2.45
C SER A 108 -5.72 3.81 -1.03
N ASN A 109 -5.54 4.68 -0.03
CA ASN A 109 -5.44 4.28 1.37
C ASN A 109 -6.76 3.71 1.91
N ILE A 110 -7.88 4.40 1.67
CA ILE A 110 -9.19 3.91 2.15
C ILE A 110 -9.59 2.63 1.40
N LEU A 111 -9.39 2.57 0.08
CA LEU A 111 -9.68 1.36 -0.70
C LEU A 111 -8.87 0.17 -0.19
N THR A 112 -7.56 0.34 0.04
CA THR A 112 -6.71 -0.73 0.59
C THR A 112 -7.25 -1.26 1.93
N LYS A 113 -7.68 -0.36 2.83
CA LYS A 113 -8.25 -0.74 4.13
C LYS A 113 -9.59 -1.49 3.98
N ILE A 114 -10.46 -1.05 3.06
CA ILE A 114 -11.73 -1.73 2.77
C ILE A 114 -11.46 -3.10 2.16
N MET A 115 -10.57 -3.20 1.18
CA MET A 115 -10.26 -4.45 0.48
C MET A 115 -9.66 -5.51 1.41
N GLN A 116 -8.77 -5.11 2.32
CA GLN A 116 -8.23 -6.04 3.34
C GLN A 116 -9.32 -6.64 4.23
N LYS A 117 -10.37 -5.89 4.55
CA LYS A 117 -11.50 -6.37 5.37
C LYS A 117 -12.51 -7.21 4.56
N ASN A 118 -12.53 -7.04 3.25
CA ASN A 118 -13.49 -7.67 2.34
C ASN A 118 -12.81 -8.65 1.38
N LYS A 119 -11.70 -9.27 1.81
CA LYS A 119 -10.95 -10.28 1.04
C LYS A 119 -10.69 -9.87 -0.42
N TRP A 120 -10.35 -8.60 -0.65
CA TRP A 120 -10.05 -8.08 -1.99
C TRP A 120 -11.12 -8.37 -3.05
N ASP A 121 -12.40 -8.26 -2.67
CA ASP A 121 -13.53 -8.35 -3.60
C ASP A 121 -13.38 -7.32 -4.74
N ILE A 122 -13.19 -7.83 -5.96
CA ILE A 122 -12.95 -7.03 -7.16
C ILE A 122 -14.19 -6.21 -7.54
N THR A 123 -15.38 -6.79 -7.43
CA THR A 123 -16.64 -6.11 -7.77
C THR A 123 -16.89 -4.95 -6.81
N LEU A 124 -16.57 -5.13 -5.52
CA LEU A 124 -16.61 -4.04 -4.55
C LEU A 124 -15.59 -2.95 -4.88
N LEU A 125 -14.35 -3.32 -5.27
CA LEU A 125 -13.32 -2.37 -5.67
C LEU A 125 -13.77 -1.50 -6.86
N GLU A 126 -14.26 -2.14 -7.93
CA GLU A 126 -14.79 -1.46 -9.12
C GLU A 126 -15.91 -0.49 -8.76
N THR A 127 -16.87 -0.95 -7.96
CA THR A 127 -18.02 -0.14 -7.52
C THR A 127 -17.55 1.11 -6.80
N LEU A 128 -16.62 0.99 -5.86
CA LEU A 128 -16.12 2.12 -5.07
C LEU A 128 -15.31 3.11 -5.92
N ILE A 129 -14.54 2.63 -6.90
CA ILE A 129 -13.81 3.49 -7.82
C ILE A 129 -14.77 4.25 -8.73
N ASN A 130 -15.78 3.57 -9.28
CA ASN A 130 -16.80 4.19 -10.13
C ASN A 130 -17.55 5.30 -9.39
N ILE A 131 -17.98 5.06 -8.15
CA ILE A 131 -18.64 6.08 -7.30
C ILE A 131 -17.74 7.32 -7.10
N TYR A 132 -16.43 7.11 -6.92
CA TYR A 132 -15.50 8.24 -6.80
C TYR A 132 -15.37 9.01 -8.13
N GLU A 133 -15.30 8.29 -9.25
CA GLU A 133 -15.16 8.89 -10.59
C GLU A 133 -16.39 9.65 -11.08
N GLU A 134 -17.59 9.27 -10.63
CA GLU A 134 -18.82 10.04 -10.87
C GLU A 134 -18.72 11.49 -10.36
N ILE A 135 -17.94 11.72 -9.30
CA ILE A 135 -17.72 13.05 -8.71
C ILE A 135 -16.45 13.69 -9.27
N ARG A 136 -15.35 12.93 -9.34
CA ARG A 136 -14.05 13.42 -9.83
C ARG A 136 -13.37 12.36 -10.71
N PRO A 137 -13.36 12.55 -12.03
CA PRO A 137 -12.66 11.65 -12.95
C PRO A 137 -11.18 11.48 -12.58
N ILE A 138 -10.71 10.23 -12.54
CA ILE A 138 -9.30 9.91 -12.24
C ILE A 138 -8.50 10.06 -13.52
N GLN A 139 -7.51 10.96 -13.51
CA GLN A 139 -6.66 11.18 -14.68
C GLN A 139 -5.77 9.95 -14.96
N PRO A 140 -5.36 9.70 -16.22
CA PRO A 140 -4.55 8.52 -16.56
C PRO A 140 -3.28 8.36 -15.70
N GLN A 141 -2.61 9.47 -15.36
CA GLN A 141 -1.42 9.45 -14.51
C GLN A 141 -1.77 9.11 -13.05
N GLU A 142 -2.91 9.60 -12.55
CA GLU A 142 -3.40 9.24 -11.21
C GLU A 142 -3.85 7.77 -11.16
N ARG A 143 -4.43 7.25 -12.25
CA ARG A 143 -4.83 5.84 -12.38
C ARG A 143 -3.63 4.91 -12.31
N ALA A 144 -2.52 5.24 -12.99
CA ALA A 144 -1.26 4.51 -12.88
C ALA A 144 -0.75 4.44 -11.43
N ILE A 145 -0.85 5.55 -10.70
CA ILE A 145 -0.49 5.62 -9.27
C ILE A 145 -1.44 4.77 -8.42
N LEU A 146 -2.75 4.90 -8.64
CA LEU A 146 -3.78 4.14 -7.92
C LEU A 146 -3.52 2.64 -8.06
N LYS A 147 -3.37 2.14 -9.29
CA LYS A 147 -3.04 0.74 -9.58
C LYS A 147 -1.80 0.29 -8.81
N SER A 148 -0.72 1.05 -8.90
CA SER A 148 0.53 0.75 -8.23
C SER A 148 0.39 0.67 -6.72
N VAL A 149 -0.28 1.64 -6.09
CA VAL A 149 -0.45 1.69 -4.64
C VAL A 149 -1.36 0.55 -4.15
N LEU A 150 -2.41 0.19 -4.90
CA LEU A 150 -3.29 -0.93 -4.56
C LEU A 150 -2.58 -2.29 -4.71
N ILE A 151 -1.77 -2.48 -5.75
CA ILE A 151 -1.02 -3.72 -5.96
C ILE A 151 0.11 -3.85 -4.93
N PHE A 152 0.76 -2.73 -4.55
CA PHE A 152 1.94 -2.77 -3.71
C PHE A 152 1.61 -3.36 -2.32
N PRO A 153 2.34 -4.37 -1.85
CA PRO A 153 2.01 -5.06 -0.62
C PRO A 153 2.48 -4.24 0.60
N GLY A 154 1.76 -3.18 0.94
CA GLY A 154 2.12 -2.22 1.99
C GLY A 154 2.30 -2.85 3.38
N LYS A 155 1.44 -3.82 3.75
CA LYS A 155 1.54 -4.54 5.04
C LYS A 155 2.83 -5.36 5.12
N TYR A 156 3.14 -6.13 4.06
CA TYR A 156 4.41 -6.87 3.92
C TYR A 156 5.62 -5.94 4.03
N SER A 157 5.63 -4.85 3.27
CA SER A 157 6.73 -3.88 3.28
C SER A 157 6.91 -3.22 4.65
N GLY A 158 5.81 -2.92 5.34
CA GLY A 158 5.83 -2.40 6.70
C GLY A 158 6.40 -3.39 7.71
N ILE A 159 6.08 -4.68 7.59
CA ILE A 159 6.67 -5.74 8.42
C ILE A 159 8.18 -5.84 8.16
N CYS A 160 8.59 -5.90 6.90
CA CYS A 160 10.00 -5.95 6.49
C CYS A 160 10.81 -4.79 7.08
N ASN A 161 10.31 -3.58 6.90
CA ASN A 161 10.98 -2.37 7.36
C ASN A 161 11.11 -2.33 8.89
N LYS A 162 10.06 -2.75 9.63
CA LYS A 162 10.12 -2.86 11.09
C LYS A 162 11.08 -3.95 11.54
N PHE A 163 11.13 -5.08 10.84
CA PHE A 163 12.07 -6.17 11.13
C PHE A 163 13.53 -5.72 10.98
N LEU A 164 13.86 -5.00 9.90
CA LEU A 164 15.21 -4.46 9.67
C LEU A 164 15.66 -3.46 10.75
N GLN A 165 14.70 -2.72 11.35
CA GLN A 165 14.97 -1.78 12.44
C GLN A 165 15.03 -2.46 13.82
N SER A 166 14.70 -3.75 13.92
CA SER A 166 14.60 -4.47 15.18
C SER A 166 15.85 -5.31 15.47
N LYS A 167 16.22 -5.46 16.75
CA LYS A 167 17.33 -6.33 17.18
C LYS A 167 16.91 -7.80 17.25
N ARG A 168 17.48 -8.65 16.40
CA ARG A 168 17.10 -10.07 16.19
C ARG A 168 16.73 -10.91 17.42
N ARG A 169 17.34 -10.65 18.59
CA ARG A 169 17.11 -11.41 19.85
C ARG A 169 15.79 -11.08 20.55
N ASN A 170 15.05 -10.08 20.11
CA ASN A 170 13.74 -9.77 20.67
C ASN A 170 12.73 -10.80 20.13
N ASN A 171 12.18 -11.66 20.98
CA ASN A 171 11.25 -12.73 20.60
C ASN A 171 10.03 -12.13 19.86
N TYR A 172 9.84 -12.43 18.57
CA TYR A 172 8.95 -11.65 17.68
C TYR A 172 7.60 -12.28 17.36
N THR A 173 6.88 -12.77 18.37
CA THR A 173 5.48 -13.22 18.22
C THR A 173 4.62 -12.17 17.48
N MET A 174 4.91 -10.88 17.67
CA MET A 174 4.24 -9.78 16.96
C MET A 174 4.43 -9.81 15.43
N PHE A 175 5.60 -10.19 14.90
CA PHE A 175 5.79 -10.29 13.45
C PHE A 175 5.07 -11.52 12.88
N GLU A 176 5.06 -12.63 13.63
CA GLU A 176 4.33 -13.85 13.27
C GLU A 176 2.83 -13.56 13.16
N VAL A 177 2.23 -12.94 14.19
CA VAL A 177 0.80 -12.56 14.18
C VAL A 177 0.48 -11.64 12.99
N LYS A 178 1.32 -10.62 12.74
CA LYS A 178 1.09 -9.70 11.61
C LYS A 178 1.22 -10.38 10.26
N TRP A 179 2.10 -11.37 10.15
CA TRP A 179 2.28 -12.17 8.94
C TRP A 179 1.09 -13.09 8.71
N THR A 180 0.65 -13.82 9.74
CA THR A 180 -0.54 -14.69 9.65
C THR A 180 -1.78 -13.91 9.23
N ASN A 181 -2.03 -12.75 9.85
CA ASN A 181 -3.16 -11.87 9.46
C ASN A 181 -3.01 -11.28 8.05
N MET A 182 -1.84 -11.34 7.44
CA MET A 182 -1.64 -10.93 6.04
C MET A 182 -1.90 -12.09 5.08
N LEU A 183 -1.65 -13.33 5.51
CA LEU A 183 -1.89 -14.53 4.72
C LEU A 183 -3.38 -14.84 4.56
N GLU A 184 -4.24 -14.38 5.48
CA GLU A 184 -5.70 -14.59 5.45
C GLU A 184 -6.39 -14.14 4.15
N TYR A 185 -5.80 -13.22 3.41
CA TYR A 185 -6.34 -12.68 2.15
C TYR A 185 -5.33 -12.75 0.99
N GLN A 186 -4.26 -13.55 1.12
CA GLN A 186 -3.16 -13.55 0.16
C GLN A 186 -3.63 -13.97 -1.24
N GLU A 187 -4.44 -15.02 -1.35
CA GLU A 187 -4.88 -15.54 -2.64
C GLU A 187 -5.74 -14.53 -3.39
N GLU A 188 -6.68 -13.90 -2.67
CA GLU A 188 -7.56 -12.89 -3.22
C GLU A 188 -6.81 -11.60 -3.57
N GLN A 189 -5.82 -11.21 -2.75
CA GLN A 189 -4.95 -10.08 -3.09
C GLN A 189 -4.19 -10.32 -4.39
N ILE A 190 -3.69 -11.53 -4.62
CA ILE A 190 -2.98 -11.87 -5.87
C ILE A 190 -3.93 -11.80 -7.06
N LYS A 191 -5.15 -12.32 -6.93
CA LYS A 191 -6.18 -12.25 -7.98
C LYS A 191 -6.55 -10.80 -8.29
N ALA A 192 -6.82 -10.00 -7.26
CA ALA A 192 -7.13 -8.58 -7.41
C ALA A 192 -5.95 -7.81 -8.01
N ALA A 193 -4.70 -8.10 -7.62
CA ALA A 193 -3.53 -7.45 -8.19
C ALA A 193 -3.38 -7.70 -9.70
N LYS A 194 -3.68 -8.93 -10.17
CA LYS A 194 -3.68 -9.27 -11.60
C LYS A 194 -4.80 -8.56 -12.34
N TYR A 195 -6.00 -8.52 -11.75
CA TYR A 195 -7.12 -7.76 -12.30
C TYR A 195 -6.77 -6.27 -12.41
N ILE A 196 -6.29 -5.65 -11.33
CA ILE A 196 -5.92 -4.23 -11.29
C ILE A 196 -4.85 -3.91 -12.34
N LEU A 197 -3.87 -4.80 -12.53
CA LEU A 197 -2.81 -4.58 -13.51
C LEU A 197 -3.37 -4.47 -14.94
N ASN A 198 -4.35 -5.30 -15.29
CA ASN A 198 -4.81 -5.46 -16.67
C ASN A 198 -6.07 -4.66 -17.00
N GLU A 199 -6.99 -4.54 -16.06
CA GLU A 199 -8.37 -4.08 -16.30
C GLU A 199 -8.70 -2.71 -15.67
N LEU A 200 -8.00 -2.34 -14.58
CA LEU A 200 -8.18 -1.01 -13.93
C LEU A 200 -7.37 0.07 -14.63
#